data_AF-A0A965MZY8-F1
#
_entry.id   AF-A0A965MZY8-F1
#
_cell.length_a   1.000
_cell.length_b   1.000
_cell.length_c   1.000
_cell.angle_alpha   90.00
_cell.angle_beta   90.00
_cell.angle_gamma   90.00
#
_symmetry.space_group_name_H-M   'P 1'
#
loop_
_entity.id
_entity.type
_entity.pdbx_description
1 polymer ?
#
loop_
_entity_poly.entity_id
_entity_poly.type
_entity_poly.pdbx_seq_one_letter_code
_entity_poly.pdbx_strand_id
1 'polypeptide(L)'
;MTKSLFFSLLTSFVIFSCDRFDADKEICTTCKPSSEPIRKVLFVGWDGVRSDALKNASTPNLDSLILSGIVSYNCDRGEFTVSVPGWSTILHGVWPNKHNLSENSFRKNNYEDYPDLISLAKQFKPNLSATVLTNWDDFLRITSNEDYSQRYDNDEQVTDAAAQLLDQCTPDIMILHLDYPDYIGHRLGFSSSGMEYRGAIEVSDFYLGKLMEKIYAREMNYNEEWMVVVTTDHGGEGTGHGDQDDLEQTRKVWSVIRTPGATKYELTQMNSVDLVPTMLKWLGITGLTNLDGVSLN
;
A
#
# COMPACT_ATOMS: atom_id res chain seq x y z
N MET A 1 -27.34 71.13 18.56
CA MET A 1 -27.67 70.28 17.40
C MET A 1 -26.37 69.72 16.85
N THR A 2 -25.96 68.56 17.36
CA THR A 2 -24.70 67.89 17.03
C THR A 2 -24.93 66.93 15.86
N LYS A 3 -24.20 67.13 14.76
CA LYS A 3 -24.20 66.27 13.56
C LYS A 3 -23.44 64.97 13.88
N SER A 4 -24.07 63.83 13.68
CA SER A 4 -23.41 62.52 13.69
C SER A 4 -23.01 62.15 12.26
N LEU A 5 -21.71 61.92 12.02
CA LEU A 5 -21.19 61.34 10.78
C LEU A 5 -21.37 59.82 10.83
N PHE A 6 -22.10 59.25 9.88
CA PHE A 6 -22.10 57.80 9.63
C PHE A 6 -20.89 57.44 8.75
N PHE A 7 -19.96 56.67 9.31
CA PHE A 7 -18.91 55.99 8.54
C PHE A 7 -19.48 54.65 8.03
N SER A 8 -19.65 54.54 6.72
CA SER A 8 -19.98 53.28 6.03
C SER A 8 -18.67 52.52 5.79
N LEU A 9 -18.43 51.45 6.55
CA LEU A 9 -17.32 50.54 6.30
C LEU A 9 -17.66 49.67 5.08
N LEU A 10 -16.96 49.88 3.96
CA LEU A 10 -17.03 49.01 2.80
C LEU A 10 -16.20 47.74 3.11
N THR A 11 -16.85 46.63 3.45
CA THR A 11 -16.18 45.33 3.60
C THR A 11 -15.87 44.77 2.21
N SER A 12 -14.60 44.88 1.81
CA SER A 12 -14.06 44.20 0.64
C SER A 12 -14.03 42.69 0.93
N PHE A 13 -14.90 41.92 0.29
CA PHE A 13 -14.78 40.46 0.26
C PHE A 13 -13.62 40.11 -0.66
N VAL A 14 -12.47 39.78 -0.07
CA VAL A 14 -11.39 39.09 -0.79
C VAL A 14 -11.87 37.66 -1.01
N ILE A 15 -12.33 37.37 -2.23
CA ILE A 15 -12.52 36.00 -2.69
C ILE A 15 -11.12 35.42 -2.87
N PHE A 16 -10.65 34.68 -1.87
CA PHE A 16 -9.54 33.76 -2.09
C PHE A 16 -10.05 32.66 -3.02
N SER A 17 -9.62 32.73 -4.28
CA SER A 17 -9.61 31.58 -5.17
C SER A 17 -8.64 30.57 -4.56
N CYS A 18 -9.16 29.56 -3.86
CA CYS A 18 -8.36 28.42 -3.44
C CYS A 18 -7.93 27.65 -4.68
N ASP A 19 -6.63 27.68 -4.98
CA ASP A 19 -6.01 26.73 -5.90
C ASP A 19 -6.14 25.30 -5.32
N ARG A 20 -6.56 24.37 -6.17
CA ARG A 20 -6.82 22.96 -5.87
C ARG A 20 -5.51 22.17 -5.77
N PHE A 21 -4.94 22.09 -4.57
CA PHE A 21 -3.93 21.09 -4.22
C PHE A 21 -4.10 20.79 -2.72
N ASP A 22 -4.81 19.71 -2.41
CA ASP A 22 -5.11 19.30 -1.04
C ASP A 22 -3.97 18.47 -0.45
N ALA A 23 -3.40 18.95 0.66
CA ALA A 23 -2.61 18.18 1.61
C ALA A 23 -3.51 17.40 2.60
N ASP A 24 -4.79 17.20 2.23
CA ASP A 24 -5.91 17.04 3.17
C ASP A 24 -6.44 15.59 3.31
N LYS A 25 -5.68 14.56 2.92
CA LYS A 25 -6.10 13.16 3.13
C LYS A 25 -5.57 12.51 4.41
N GLU A 26 -4.78 13.21 5.20
CA GLU A 26 -4.39 12.70 6.52
C GLU A 26 -5.58 12.68 7.48
N ILE A 27 -5.80 11.55 8.12
CA ILE A 27 -6.80 11.33 9.17
C ILE A 27 -6.03 10.99 10.44
N CYS A 28 -5.58 12.03 11.14
CA CYS A 28 -4.84 11.91 12.39
C CYS A 28 -5.79 11.91 13.61
N THR A 29 -6.78 11.01 13.61
CA THR A 29 -7.70 10.82 14.74
C THR A 29 -7.23 9.68 15.64
N THR A 30 -7.91 9.43 16.77
CA THR A 30 -7.58 8.27 17.60
C THR A 30 -7.87 6.99 16.82
N CYS A 31 -6.82 6.23 16.49
CA CYS A 31 -6.92 4.93 15.85
C CYS A 31 -7.98 4.05 16.52
N LYS A 32 -8.92 3.55 15.71
CA LYS A 32 -10.00 2.69 16.18
C LYS A 32 -9.45 1.28 16.45
N PRO A 33 -9.66 0.71 17.65
CA PRO A 33 -9.22 -0.66 17.92
C PRO A 33 -9.98 -1.67 17.06
N SER A 34 -9.41 -2.86 16.92
CA SER A 34 -9.99 -4.00 16.23
C SER A 34 -11.47 -4.22 16.57
N SER A 35 -12.27 -4.44 15.53
CA SER A 35 -13.67 -4.87 15.68
C SER A 35 -13.85 -6.37 15.47
N GLU A 36 -12.94 -7.00 14.73
CA GLU A 36 -12.94 -8.42 14.40
C GLU A 36 -11.64 -9.03 14.97
N PRO A 37 -11.69 -9.68 16.15
CA PRO A 37 -10.49 -9.94 16.94
C PRO A 37 -9.63 -11.09 16.42
N ILE A 38 -10.04 -11.79 15.35
CA ILE A 38 -9.34 -13.00 14.89
C ILE A 38 -8.56 -12.70 13.62
N ARG A 39 -9.20 -12.50 12.47
CA ARG A 39 -8.50 -12.39 11.19
C ARG A 39 -8.20 -10.96 10.81
N LYS A 40 -6.92 -10.69 10.56
CA LYS A 40 -6.38 -9.36 10.26
C LYS A 40 -5.49 -9.37 9.04
N VAL A 41 -5.26 -8.19 8.46
CA VAL A 41 -4.40 -7.99 7.29
C VAL A 41 -3.33 -6.95 7.60
N LEU A 42 -2.07 -7.30 7.33
CA LEU A 42 -0.97 -6.37 7.15
C LEU A 42 -0.55 -6.40 5.68
N PHE A 43 -0.65 -5.28 4.99
CA PHE A 43 -0.14 -5.08 3.63
C PHE A 43 1.07 -4.14 3.70
N VAL A 44 2.19 -4.53 3.10
CA VAL A 44 3.41 -3.72 3.03
C VAL A 44 3.87 -3.65 1.57
N GLY A 45 3.76 -2.47 0.98
CA GLY A 45 4.27 -2.18 -0.36
C GLY A 45 5.70 -1.65 -0.29
N TRP A 46 6.62 -2.28 -1.03
CA TRP A 46 7.96 -1.76 -1.28
C TRP A 46 7.99 -1.21 -2.71
N ASP A 47 8.06 0.10 -2.86
CA ASP A 47 7.98 0.75 -4.17
C ASP A 47 9.19 0.41 -5.04
N GLY A 48 8.94 0.16 -6.33
CA GLY A 48 9.99 0.04 -7.34
C GLY A 48 11.01 -1.10 -7.12
N VAL A 49 10.62 -2.27 -6.60
CA VAL A 49 11.55 -3.39 -6.32
C VAL A 49 11.54 -4.45 -7.42
N ARG A 50 12.63 -4.52 -8.20
CA ARG A 50 12.80 -5.57 -9.23
C ARG A 50 12.90 -6.97 -8.59
N SER A 51 12.25 -7.96 -9.21
CA SER A 51 12.33 -9.36 -8.77
C SER A 51 13.75 -9.95 -8.80
N ASP A 52 14.58 -9.57 -9.77
CA ASP A 52 15.96 -10.04 -9.87
C ASP A 52 16.86 -9.40 -8.80
N ALA A 53 16.62 -8.14 -8.46
CA ALA A 53 17.32 -7.45 -7.39
C ALA A 53 16.94 -7.99 -6.01
N LEU A 54 15.66 -8.27 -5.78
CA LEU A 54 15.20 -8.92 -4.54
C LEU A 54 15.92 -10.24 -4.32
N LYS A 55 16.00 -11.10 -5.36
CA LYS A 55 16.70 -12.40 -5.27
C LYS A 55 18.18 -12.30 -4.95
N ASN A 56 18.80 -11.15 -5.22
CA ASN A 56 20.22 -10.88 -4.96
C ASN A 56 20.45 -10.08 -3.66
N ALA A 57 19.40 -9.59 -3.01
CA ALA A 57 19.45 -8.91 -1.73
C ALA A 57 19.38 -9.92 -0.57
N SER A 58 19.95 -9.57 0.57
CA SER A 58 19.82 -10.38 1.80
C SER A 58 18.55 -10.01 2.56
N THR A 59 17.45 -10.73 2.33
CA THR A 59 16.12 -10.45 2.93
C THR A 59 15.63 -11.54 3.88
N PRO A 60 16.32 -11.80 5.01
CA PRO A 60 16.00 -12.92 5.89
C PRO A 60 14.59 -12.86 6.51
N ASN A 61 14.02 -11.67 6.71
CA ASN A 61 12.67 -11.55 7.27
C ASN A 61 11.60 -11.94 6.24
N LEU A 62 11.73 -11.45 5.00
CA LEU A 62 10.89 -11.84 3.88
C LEU A 62 11.05 -13.33 3.54
N ASP A 63 12.29 -13.84 3.55
CA ASP A 63 12.59 -15.26 3.34
C ASP A 63 11.86 -16.15 4.35
N SER A 64 11.76 -15.71 5.61
CA SER A 64 11.00 -16.41 6.64
C SER A 64 9.50 -16.47 6.32
N LEU A 65 8.92 -15.41 5.75
CA LEU A 65 7.52 -15.40 5.34
C LEU A 65 7.25 -16.37 4.19
N ILE A 66 8.17 -16.46 3.23
CA ILE A 66 8.06 -17.37 2.07
C ILE A 66 7.92 -18.83 2.50
N LEU A 67 8.56 -19.24 3.61
CA LEU A 67 8.46 -20.61 4.12
C LEU A 67 7.05 -20.99 4.58
N SER A 68 6.22 -20.01 4.91
CA SER A 68 4.86 -20.17 5.45
C SER A 68 3.81 -19.44 4.59
N GLY A 69 4.01 -19.40 3.28
CA GLY A 69 3.18 -18.56 2.41
C GLY A 69 3.23 -18.90 0.93
N ILE A 70 2.47 -18.12 0.17
CA ILE A 70 2.49 -18.10 -1.29
C ILE A 70 3.54 -17.10 -1.74
N VAL A 71 4.36 -17.46 -2.72
CA VAL A 71 5.32 -16.54 -3.35
C VAL A 71 5.24 -16.65 -4.86
N SER A 72 5.37 -15.51 -5.54
CA SER A 72 5.68 -15.45 -6.96
C SER A 72 6.74 -14.38 -7.18
N TYR A 73 7.74 -14.69 -8.00
CA TYR A 73 8.72 -13.72 -8.53
C TYR A 73 8.39 -13.28 -9.97
N ASN A 74 7.21 -13.68 -10.44
CA ASN A 74 6.69 -13.40 -11.77
C ASN A 74 5.21 -13.03 -11.62
N CYS A 75 4.98 -11.93 -10.93
CA CYS A 75 3.68 -11.33 -10.75
C CYS A 75 3.44 -10.32 -11.87
N ASP A 76 2.33 -10.46 -12.60
CA ASP A 76 1.90 -9.54 -13.63
C ASP A 76 1.29 -8.29 -12.98
N ARG A 77 1.96 -7.17 -13.18
CA ARG A 77 1.57 -5.85 -12.65
C ARG A 77 0.70 -5.06 -13.62
N GLY A 78 0.43 -5.57 -14.81
CA GLY A 78 -0.24 -4.84 -15.89
C GLY A 78 0.68 -3.92 -16.68
N GLU A 79 0.09 -3.09 -17.54
CA GLU A 79 0.80 -2.41 -18.64
C GLU A 79 1.65 -1.19 -18.23
N PHE A 80 1.28 -0.46 -17.17
CA PHE A 80 1.90 0.81 -16.83
C PHE A 80 2.89 0.66 -15.70
N THR A 81 4.20 0.75 -15.93
CA THR A 81 5.23 0.68 -14.87
C THR A 81 5.36 2.01 -14.12
N VAL A 82 4.23 2.53 -13.64
CA VAL A 82 4.07 3.83 -12.96
C VAL A 82 3.34 3.60 -11.65
N SER A 83 3.70 4.35 -10.60
CA SER A 83 3.32 3.99 -9.23
C SER A 83 1.84 4.17 -8.92
N VAL A 84 1.23 5.33 -9.22
CA VAL A 84 -0.22 5.54 -9.01
C VAL A 84 -1.07 4.45 -9.68
N PRO A 85 -0.93 4.13 -10.98
CA PRO A 85 -1.72 3.07 -11.58
C PRO A 85 -1.35 1.68 -11.05
N GLY A 86 -0.10 1.42 -10.66
CA GLY A 86 0.29 0.13 -10.07
C GLY A 86 -0.32 -0.15 -8.71
N TRP A 87 -0.17 0.79 -7.78
CA TRP A 87 -0.82 0.69 -6.49
C TRP A 87 -2.35 0.70 -6.59
N SER A 88 -2.92 1.42 -7.56
CA SER A 88 -4.36 1.35 -7.86
C SER A 88 -4.78 -0.03 -8.35
N THR A 89 -4.01 -0.63 -9.25
CA THR A 89 -4.28 -2.00 -9.74
C THR A 89 -4.28 -2.99 -8.58
N ILE A 90 -3.26 -2.90 -7.72
CA ILE A 90 -3.11 -3.79 -6.57
C ILE A 90 -4.25 -3.60 -5.56
N LEU A 91 -4.49 -2.37 -5.10
CA LEU A 91 -5.39 -2.10 -3.98
C LEU A 91 -6.87 -2.05 -4.36
N HIS A 92 -7.20 -1.95 -5.64
CA HIS A 92 -8.58 -2.03 -6.14
C HIS A 92 -8.89 -3.39 -6.78
N GLY A 93 -7.88 -4.25 -7.01
CA GLY A 93 -8.06 -5.59 -7.56
C GLY A 93 -8.61 -5.59 -8.99
N VAL A 94 -8.32 -4.53 -9.76
CA VAL A 94 -8.78 -4.34 -11.13
C VAL A 94 -7.67 -3.75 -11.99
N TRP A 95 -7.71 -4.00 -13.29
CA TRP A 95 -6.74 -3.51 -14.25
C TRP A 95 -6.96 -2.03 -14.64
N PRO A 96 -5.97 -1.39 -15.29
CA PRO A 96 -6.07 0.02 -15.71
C PRO A 96 -7.25 0.39 -16.59
N ASN A 97 -7.76 -0.53 -17.41
CA ASN A 97 -8.97 -0.32 -18.21
C ASN A 97 -10.25 -0.13 -17.35
N LYS A 98 -10.23 -0.53 -16.08
CA LYS A 98 -11.33 -0.33 -15.12
C LYS A 98 -11.11 0.91 -14.26
N HIS A 99 -9.98 1.00 -13.55
CA HIS A 99 -9.69 2.15 -12.68
C HIS A 99 -9.26 3.42 -13.43
N ASN A 100 -8.96 3.31 -14.74
CA ASN A 100 -8.76 4.40 -15.70
C ASN A 100 -7.53 5.30 -15.43
N LEU A 101 -6.50 4.74 -14.78
CA LEU A 101 -5.24 5.44 -14.48
C LEU A 101 -4.09 4.83 -15.27
N SER A 102 -3.22 5.69 -15.80
CA SER A 102 -2.05 5.33 -16.61
C SER A 102 -0.81 6.16 -16.30
N GLU A 103 -0.94 7.15 -15.43
CA GLU A 103 0.10 8.12 -15.05
C GLU A 103 -0.07 8.49 -13.57
N ASN A 104 0.90 9.20 -12.98
CA ASN A 104 0.83 9.74 -11.62
C ASN A 104 -0.14 10.94 -11.55
N SER A 105 -1.42 10.67 -11.84
CA SER A 105 -2.52 11.64 -11.79
C SER A 105 -3.83 10.94 -11.47
N PHE A 106 -4.59 11.49 -10.54
CA PHE A 106 -5.90 10.95 -10.15
C PHE A 106 -7.06 11.53 -10.95
N ARG A 107 -6.81 12.41 -11.94
CA ARG A 107 -7.86 13.18 -12.63
C ARG A 107 -8.93 12.31 -13.32
N LYS A 108 -8.55 11.10 -13.71
CA LYS A 108 -9.40 10.17 -14.48
C LYS A 108 -9.82 8.94 -13.68
N ASN A 109 -9.50 8.87 -12.39
CA ASN A 109 -9.77 7.68 -11.59
C ASN A 109 -11.24 7.28 -11.65
N ASN A 110 -11.51 5.98 -11.60
CA ASN A 110 -12.86 5.43 -11.47
C ASN A 110 -13.04 4.64 -10.16
N TYR A 111 -12.61 5.22 -9.04
CA TYR A 111 -12.65 4.54 -7.75
C TYR A 111 -14.06 4.40 -7.18
N GLU A 112 -15.03 5.19 -7.65
CA GLU A 112 -16.44 5.05 -7.24
C GLU A 112 -17.04 3.71 -7.71
N ASP A 113 -16.79 3.32 -8.96
CA ASP A 113 -17.26 2.03 -9.51
C ASP A 113 -16.35 0.85 -9.11
N TYR A 114 -15.08 1.14 -8.82
CA TYR A 114 -14.05 0.18 -8.45
C TYR A 114 -13.39 0.58 -7.14
N PRO A 115 -14.07 0.42 -5.99
CA PRO A 115 -13.55 0.81 -4.69
C PRO A 115 -12.32 0.00 -4.28
N ASP A 116 -11.47 0.60 -3.44
CA ASP A 116 -10.29 -0.04 -2.89
C ASP A 116 -10.62 -1.14 -1.85
N LEU A 117 -9.60 -1.89 -1.41
CA LEU A 117 -9.68 -2.94 -0.40
C LEU A 117 -10.47 -2.53 0.86
N ILE A 118 -10.18 -1.35 1.43
CA ILE A 118 -10.77 -0.91 2.69
C ILE A 118 -12.25 -0.58 2.47
N SER A 119 -12.53 0.18 1.41
CA SER A 119 -13.89 0.52 1.00
C SER A 119 -14.73 -0.74 0.76
N LEU A 120 -14.20 -1.72 0.02
CA LEU A 120 -14.84 -3.03 -0.20
C LEU A 120 -15.07 -3.77 1.11
N ALA A 121 -14.06 -3.82 1.99
CA ALA A 121 -14.17 -4.54 3.25
C ALA A 121 -15.26 -3.93 4.16
N LYS A 122 -15.32 -2.60 4.24
CA LYS A 122 -16.30 -1.86 5.06
C LYS A 122 -17.73 -1.93 4.52
N GLN A 123 -17.94 -2.20 3.23
CA GLN A 123 -19.29 -2.47 2.71
C GLN A 123 -19.94 -3.70 3.36
N PHE A 124 -19.15 -4.72 3.71
CA PHE A 124 -19.64 -5.96 4.33
C PHE A 124 -19.46 -5.97 5.84
N LYS A 125 -18.37 -5.37 6.32
CA LYS A 125 -18.02 -5.29 7.74
C LYS A 125 -17.75 -3.83 8.12
N PRO A 126 -18.81 -3.00 8.29
CA PRO A 126 -18.68 -1.54 8.46
C PRO A 126 -17.91 -1.11 9.71
N ASN A 127 -17.73 -2.04 10.66
CA ASN A 127 -17.00 -1.77 11.89
C ASN A 127 -15.49 -2.01 11.80
N LEU A 128 -14.98 -2.65 10.73
CA LEU A 128 -13.55 -2.89 10.56
C LEU A 128 -12.76 -1.61 10.79
N SER A 129 -11.67 -1.70 11.54
CA SER A 129 -10.73 -0.59 11.65
C SER A 129 -9.64 -0.73 10.60
N ALA A 130 -9.31 0.37 9.92
CA ALA A 130 -8.30 0.40 8.87
C ALA A 130 -7.32 1.57 9.07
N THR A 131 -6.05 1.30 8.79
CA THR A 131 -4.96 2.26 8.90
C THR A 131 -4.12 2.25 7.63
N VAL A 132 -3.73 3.43 7.15
CA VAL A 132 -2.83 3.62 6.01
C VAL A 132 -1.67 4.52 6.40
N LEU A 133 -0.43 4.08 6.19
CA LEU A 133 0.77 4.84 6.51
C LEU A 133 1.72 4.83 5.32
N THR A 134 2.33 5.96 5.00
CA THR A 134 3.21 6.09 3.83
C THR A 134 4.19 7.24 4.04
N ASN A 135 5.24 7.32 3.23
CA ASN A 135 6.05 8.52 3.08
C ASN A 135 5.84 9.25 1.74
N TRP A 136 4.88 8.79 0.93
CA TRP A 136 4.50 9.37 -0.36
C TRP A 136 3.03 9.83 -0.37
N ASP A 137 2.81 11.14 -0.49
CA ASP A 137 1.48 11.76 -0.36
C ASP A 137 0.42 11.19 -1.33
N ASP A 138 0.83 10.87 -2.57
CA ASP A 138 -0.09 10.34 -3.57
C ASP A 138 -0.58 8.93 -3.20
N PHE A 139 0.18 8.13 -2.46
CA PHE A 139 -0.27 6.82 -2.00
C PHE A 139 -1.50 6.94 -1.11
N LEU A 140 -1.56 7.97 -0.25
CA LEU A 140 -2.75 8.21 0.57
C LEU A 140 -3.98 8.35 -0.32
N ARG A 141 -3.89 8.97 -1.49
CA ARG A 141 -5.05 9.26 -2.38
C ARG A 141 -5.62 8.02 -3.08
N ILE A 142 -4.98 6.87 -2.96
CA ILE A 142 -5.40 5.62 -3.61
C ILE A 142 -6.51 4.92 -2.82
N THR A 143 -6.42 4.89 -1.48
CA THR A 143 -7.43 4.22 -0.66
C THR A 143 -8.60 5.14 -0.32
N SER A 144 -9.59 4.65 0.39
CA SER A 144 -10.62 5.47 1.04
C SER A 144 -11.22 4.73 2.23
N ASN A 145 -11.93 5.46 3.10
CA ASN A 145 -12.64 4.95 4.27
C ASN A 145 -11.74 4.37 5.38
N GLU A 146 -10.43 4.59 5.37
CA GLU A 146 -9.59 4.32 6.55
C GLU A 146 -9.97 5.20 7.76
N ASP A 147 -9.72 4.70 8.97
CA ASP A 147 -9.97 5.42 10.24
C ASP A 147 -8.74 6.23 10.67
N TYR A 148 -7.57 5.84 10.18
CA TYR A 148 -6.29 6.54 10.40
C TYR A 148 -5.48 6.54 9.11
N SER A 149 -5.05 7.71 8.65
CA SER A 149 -4.11 7.85 7.55
C SER A 149 -3.08 8.92 7.88
N GLN A 150 -1.80 8.63 7.67
CA GLN A 150 -0.75 9.62 7.92
C GLN A 150 0.43 9.43 6.98
N ARG A 151 0.97 10.56 6.51
CA ARG A 151 2.23 10.62 5.77
C ARG A 151 3.39 10.99 6.71
N TYR A 152 4.52 10.32 6.54
CA TYR A 152 5.75 10.55 7.28
C TYR A 152 6.91 10.93 6.36
N ASP A 153 8.02 11.41 6.92
CA ASP A 153 9.14 11.88 6.11
C ASP A 153 9.95 10.75 5.46
N ASN A 154 9.93 9.55 6.05
CA ASN A 154 10.70 8.40 5.59
C ASN A 154 10.13 7.07 6.10
N ASP A 155 10.59 5.97 5.49
CA ASP A 155 10.19 4.59 5.80
C ASP A 155 10.41 4.19 7.26
N GLU A 156 11.46 4.72 7.94
CA GLU A 156 11.70 4.44 9.36
C GLU A 156 10.55 4.96 10.21
N GLN A 157 10.12 6.21 9.99
CA GLN A 157 9.01 6.82 10.70
C GLN A 157 7.68 6.11 10.39
N VAL A 158 7.43 5.71 9.14
CA VAL A 158 6.26 4.90 8.76
C VAL A 158 6.23 3.60 9.57
N THR A 159 7.38 2.90 9.63
CA THR A 159 7.52 1.61 10.30
C THR A 159 7.37 1.73 11.81
N ASP A 160 8.01 2.73 12.42
CA ASP A 160 7.96 2.94 13.87
C ASP A 160 6.54 3.35 14.31
N ALA A 161 5.83 4.16 13.52
CA ALA A 161 4.43 4.50 13.77
C ALA A 161 3.52 3.28 13.65
N ALA A 162 3.70 2.46 12.61
CA ALA A 162 2.95 1.21 12.46
C ALA A 162 3.15 0.27 13.66
N ALA A 163 4.40 0.09 14.10
CA ALA A 163 4.72 -0.73 15.26
C ALA A 163 4.06 -0.20 16.55
N GLN A 164 3.99 1.13 16.74
CA GLN A 164 3.28 1.74 17.87
C GLN A 164 1.77 1.48 17.81
N LEU A 165 1.15 1.60 16.62
CA LEU A 165 -0.28 1.34 16.46
C LEU A 165 -0.63 -0.14 16.72
N LEU A 166 0.24 -1.08 16.35
CA LEU A 166 0.11 -2.51 16.66
C LEU A 166 0.19 -2.80 18.18
N ASP A 167 0.83 -1.94 18.97
CA ASP A 167 0.83 -2.06 20.44
C ASP A 167 -0.41 -1.42 21.09
N GLN A 168 -0.92 -0.32 20.52
CA GLN A 168 -1.87 0.57 21.21
C GLN A 168 -3.34 0.37 20.83
N CYS A 169 -3.66 0.21 19.53
CA CYS A 169 -5.04 0.12 19.04
C CYS A 169 -5.27 -1.15 18.23
N THR A 170 -4.32 -1.48 17.34
CA THR A 170 -4.36 -2.60 16.39
C THR A 170 -5.56 -2.57 15.45
N PRO A 171 -5.38 -2.06 14.21
CA PRO A 171 -6.43 -2.11 13.21
C PRO A 171 -6.73 -3.55 12.75
N ASP A 172 -7.86 -3.73 12.07
CA ASP A 172 -8.18 -4.99 11.38
C ASP A 172 -7.47 -5.08 10.01
N ILE A 173 -7.23 -3.93 9.37
CA ILE A 173 -6.44 -3.80 8.14
C ILE A 173 -5.38 -2.71 8.34
N MET A 174 -4.11 -3.05 8.18
CA MET A 174 -3.00 -2.09 8.19
C MET A 174 -2.29 -2.11 6.84
N ILE A 175 -2.19 -0.96 6.17
CA ILE A 175 -1.53 -0.79 4.87
C ILE A 175 -0.35 0.15 5.05
N LEU A 176 0.85 -0.29 4.68
CA LEU A 176 2.05 0.51 4.62
C LEU A 176 2.55 0.61 3.18
N HIS A 177 3.07 1.77 2.82
CA HIS A 177 3.87 1.99 1.62
C HIS A 177 5.23 2.56 2.01
N LEU A 178 6.28 1.99 1.43
CA LEU A 178 7.69 2.29 1.70
C LEU A 178 8.37 2.63 0.35
N ASP A 179 8.80 3.88 0.20
CA ASP A 179 9.33 4.47 -1.03
C ASP A 179 10.83 4.24 -1.23
N TYR A 180 11.56 3.85 -0.18
CA TYR A 180 13.02 3.96 -0.18
C TYR A 180 13.74 3.20 -1.32
N PRO A 181 13.36 1.96 -1.70
CA PRO A 181 13.98 1.29 -2.83
C PRO A 181 13.80 2.03 -4.15
N ASP A 182 12.61 2.55 -4.43
CA ASP A 182 12.33 3.35 -5.63
C ASP A 182 13.14 4.66 -5.64
N TYR A 183 13.13 5.39 -4.53
CA TYR A 183 13.95 6.59 -4.35
C TYR A 183 15.43 6.35 -4.66
N ILE A 184 15.99 5.24 -4.18
CA ILE A 184 17.38 4.87 -4.48
C ILE A 184 17.55 4.44 -5.93
N GLY A 185 16.58 3.72 -6.51
CA GLY A 185 16.54 3.34 -7.91
C GLY A 185 16.60 4.56 -8.84
N HIS A 186 15.81 5.60 -8.56
CA HIS A 186 15.85 6.86 -9.30
C HIS A 186 17.17 7.61 -9.17
N ARG A 187 17.78 7.60 -7.97
CA ARG A 187 19.00 8.37 -7.73
C ARG A 187 20.27 7.71 -8.25
N LEU A 188 20.36 6.39 -8.09
CA LEU A 188 21.61 5.64 -8.27
C LEU A 188 21.48 4.47 -9.24
N GLY A 189 20.24 4.12 -9.60
CA GLY A 189 19.93 3.18 -10.65
C GLY A 189 19.24 1.90 -10.13
N PHE A 190 18.17 1.51 -10.79
CA PHE A 190 17.51 0.22 -10.62
C PHE A 190 18.42 -0.88 -11.20
N SER A 191 19.00 -1.71 -10.33
CA SER A 191 19.95 -2.74 -10.78
C SER A 191 20.06 -3.89 -9.78
N SER A 192 19.98 -5.13 -10.29
CA SER A 192 20.20 -6.33 -9.46
C SER A 192 21.63 -6.56 -9.01
N SER A 193 22.60 -5.80 -9.53
CA SER A 193 23.99 -5.81 -9.07
C SER A 193 24.40 -4.57 -8.29
N GLY A 194 23.60 -3.49 -8.34
CA GLY A 194 23.87 -2.24 -7.61
C GLY A 194 23.86 -2.47 -6.11
N MET A 195 24.90 -2.02 -5.40
CA MET A 195 25.01 -2.25 -3.95
C MET A 195 24.02 -1.38 -3.18
N GLU A 196 23.84 -0.13 -3.61
CA GLU A 196 22.98 0.86 -2.96
C GLU A 196 21.51 0.49 -3.11
N TYR A 197 21.08 0.11 -4.32
CA TYR A 197 19.71 -0.33 -4.57
C TYR A 197 19.37 -1.64 -3.84
N ARG A 198 20.27 -2.63 -3.84
CA ARG A 198 20.08 -3.84 -3.00
C ARG A 198 20.07 -3.52 -1.52
N GLY A 199 20.95 -2.63 -1.06
CA GLY A 199 20.95 -2.17 0.33
C GLY A 199 19.63 -1.51 0.74
N ALA A 200 18.97 -0.78 -0.15
CA ALA A 200 17.64 -0.21 0.10
C ALA A 200 16.55 -1.29 0.28
N ILE A 201 16.62 -2.37 -0.51
CA ILE A 201 15.76 -3.55 -0.35
C ILE A 201 16.03 -4.23 1.01
N GLU A 202 17.30 -4.40 1.39
CA GLU A 202 17.70 -4.98 2.69
C GLU A 202 17.23 -4.11 3.88
N VAL A 203 17.21 -2.78 3.73
CA VAL A 203 16.63 -1.87 4.72
C VAL A 203 15.11 -2.06 4.84
N SER A 204 14.41 -2.25 3.72
CA SER A 204 12.96 -2.55 3.74
C SER A 204 12.67 -3.90 4.41
N ASP A 205 13.52 -4.90 4.22
CA ASP A 205 13.44 -6.18 4.93
C ASP A 205 13.66 -6.02 6.44
N PHE A 206 14.62 -5.18 6.86
CA PHE A 206 14.82 -4.86 8.27
C PHE A 206 13.56 -4.23 8.90
N TYR A 207 12.89 -3.31 8.21
CA TYR A 207 11.62 -2.74 8.66
C TYR A 207 10.50 -3.78 8.74
N LEU A 208 10.40 -4.68 7.75
CA LEU A 208 9.46 -5.81 7.82
C LEU A 208 9.72 -6.68 9.06
N GLY A 209 10.99 -6.92 9.43
CA GLY A 209 11.35 -7.63 10.65
C GLY A 209 10.79 -6.99 11.93
N LYS A 210 10.88 -5.66 12.06
CA LYS A 210 10.29 -4.90 13.18
C LYS A 210 8.77 -5.10 13.28
N LEU A 211 8.08 -5.07 12.14
CA LEU A 211 6.62 -5.28 12.10
C LEU A 211 6.27 -6.73 12.45
N MET A 212 7.00 -7.69 11.90
CA MET A 212 6.76 -9.10 12.14
C MET A 212 6.96 -9.50 13.60
N GLU A 213 7.91 -8.88 14.32
CA GLU A 213 8.04 -9.06 15.77
C GLU A 213 6.72 -8.73 16.50
N LYS A 214 6.08 -7.61 16.13
CA LYS A 214 4.78 -7.21 16.66
C LYS A 214 3.69 -8.20 16.26
N ILE A 215 3.61 -8.57 14.98
CA ILE A 215 2.63 -9.54 14.50
C ILE A 215 2.73 -10.87 15.25
N TYR A 216 3.92 -11.45 15.38
CA TYR A 216 4.08 -12.72 16.10
C TYR A 216 3.68 -12.61 17.59
N ALA A 217 4.01 -11.49 18.25
CA ALA A 217 3.57 -11.25 19.61
C ALA A 217 2.04 -11.15 19.69
N ARG A 218 1.39 -10.58 18.67
CA ARG A 218 -0.07 -10.49 18.61
C ARG A 218 -0.74 -11.84 18.39
N GLU A 219 -0.24 -12.64 17.46
CA GLU A 219 -0.72 -14.00 17.20
C GLU A 219 -0.62 -14.88 18.45
N MET A 220 0.49 -14.77 19.19
CA MET A 220 0.72 -15.56 20.40
C MET A 220 -0.17 -15.15 21.58
N ASN A 221 -0.39 -13.85 21.78
CA ASN A 221 -0.99 -13.33 23.02
C ASN A 221 -2.48 -12.97 22.90
N TYR A 222 -2.99 -12.74 21.70
CA TYR A 222 -4.35 -12.21 21.49
C TYR A 222 -5.23 -13.10 20.62
N ASN A 223 -4.76 -14.30 20.23
CA ASN A 223 -5.48 -15.23 19.35
C ASN A 223 -5.85 -14.59 17.99
N GLU A 224 -4.97 -13.73 17.52
CA GLU A 224 -5.08 -13.12 16.20
C GLU A 224 -4.43 -14.02 15.14
N GLU A 225 -4.94 -13.94 13.93
CA GLU A 225 -4.43 -14.59 12.73
C GLU A 225 -4.16 -13.49 11.70
N TRP A 226 -2.89 -13.29 11.35
CA TRP A 226 -2.49 -12.23 10.42
C TRP A 226 -2.13 -12.78 9.05
N MET A 227 -2.88 -12.34 8.04
CA MET A 227 -2.38 -12.37 6.67
C MET A 227 -1.40 -11.22 6.50
N VAL A 228 -0.18 -11.54 6.08
CA VAL A 228 0.86 -10.56 5.75
C VAL A 228 1.11 -10.62 4.25
N VAL A 229 0.83 -9.53 3.55
CA VAL A 229 1.09 -9.36 2.12
C VAL A 229 2.26 -8.39 1.97
N VAL A 230 3.33 -8.82 1.30
CA VAL A 230 4.44 -7.95 0.92
C VAL A 230 4.59 -8.01 -0.59
N THR A 231 4.62 -6.86 -1.24
CA THR A 231 4.69 -6.78 -2.70
C THR A 231 5.28 -5.45 -3.15
N THR A 232 5.33 -5.27 -4.46
CA THR A 232 5.81 -4.08 -5.14
C THR A 232 4.93 -3.85 -6.37
N ASP A 233 4.90 -2.64 -6.86
CA ASP A 233 4.07 -2.19 -7.96
C ASP A 233 4.80 -2.20 -9.31
N HIS A 234 6.09 -1.91 -9.35
CA HIS A 234 6.93 -1.99 -10.55
C HIS A 234 8.39 -2.34 -10.24
N GLY A 235 9.16 -2.63 -11.29
CA GLY A 235 10.62 -2.50 -11.26
C GLY A 235 11.08 -1.24 -11.99
N GLY A 236 12.33 -1.21 -12.43
CA GLY A 236 12.89 -0.07 -13.17
C GLY A 236 14.15 -0.43 -13.96
N GLU A 237 14.58 0.50 -14.82
CA GLU A 237 15.76 0.35 -15.67
C GLU A 237 16.54 1.67 -15.71
N GLY A 238 17.87 1.60 -15.56
CA GLY A 238 18.67 2.80 -15.40
C GLY A 238 18.17 3.58 -14.18
N THR A 239 17.81 4.86 -14.34
CA THR A 239 17.30 5.73 -13.27
C THR A 239 15.81 6.05 -13.43
N GLY A 240 15.08 5.27 -14.23
CA GLY A 240 13.68 5.51 -14.52
C GLY A 240 12.84 4.25 -14.64
N HIS A 241 11.55 4.48 -14.77
CA HIS A 241 10.50 3.52 -15.06
C HIS A 241 9.33 4.29 -15.70
N GLY A 242 8.30 3.59 -16.17
CA GLY A 242 7.12 4.25 -16.77
C GLY A 242 7.25 4.58 -18.26
N ASP A 243 8.23 3.99 -18.95
CA ASP A 243 8.37 4.09 -20.41
C ASP A 243 7.41 3.15 -21.17
N GLN A 244 6.59 2.39 -20.43
CA GLN A 244 5.66 1.37 -20.93
C GLN A 244 6.37 0.34 -21.82
N ASP A 245 7.66 0.14 -21.53
CA ASP A 245 8.51 -0.85 -22.16
C ASP A 245 8.02 -2.27 -21.87
N ASP A 246 8.45 -3.25 -22.67
CA ASP A 246 8.19 -4.69 -22.45
C ASP A 246 9.36 -5.38 -21.72
N LEU A 247 10.14 -4.64 -20.92
CA LEU A 247 11.30 -5.20 -20.25
C LEU A 247 10.88 -6.08 -19.07
N GLU A 248 11.52 -7.24 -18.93
CA GLU A 248 11.20 -8.15 -17.82
C GLU A 248 11.47 -7.50 -16.48
N GLN A 249 12.54 -6.73 -16.35
CA GLN A 249 12.93 -6.10 -15.09
C GLN A 249 12.02 -4.98 -14.62
N THR A 250 11.25 -4.35 -15.51
CA THR A 250 10.30 -3.29 -15.15
C THR A 250 8.91 -3.89 -14.86
N ARG A 251 8.55 -4.99 -15.56
CA ARG A 251 7.20 -5.59 -15.53
C ARG A 251 7.03 -6.82 -14.65
N LYS A 252 8.05 -7.68 -14.50
CA LYS A 252 7.94 -8.92 -13.71
C LYS A 252 8.29 -8.64 -12.27
N VAL A 253 7.28 -8.34 -11.48
CA VAL A 253 7.44 -8.03 -10.06
C VAL A 253 7.18 -9.25 -9.17
N TRP A 254 7.26 -9.07 -7.86
CA TRP A 254 7.13 -10.14 -6.89
C TRP A 254 6.02 -9.84 -5.87
N SER A 255 5.47 -10.92 -5.32
CA SER A 255 4.51 -10.87 -4.23
C SER A 255 4.71 -12.05 -3.28
N VAL A 256 4.61 -11.79 -1.98
CA VAL A 256 4.64 -12.79 -0.91
C VAL A 256 3.37 -12.62 -0.06
N ILE A 257 2.66 -13.73 0.20
CA ILE A 257 1.48 -13.76 1.06
C ILE A 257 1.71 -14.83 2.12
N ARG A 258 1.85 -14.43 3.38
CA ARG A 258 1.98 -15.33 4.53
C ARG A 258 0.66 -15.38 5.30
N THR A 259 0.24 -16.58 5.68
CA THR A 259 -0.90 -16.81 6.59
C THR A 259 -0.51 -17.85 7.64
N PRO A 260 -1.03 -17.78 8.89
CA PRO A 260 -0.73 -18.77 9.91
C PRO A 260 -1.03 -20.19 9.44
N GLY A 261 -0.09 -21.10 9.67
CA GLY A 261 -0.25 -22.53 9.35
C GLY A 261 -0.19 -22.89 7.85
N ALA A 262 0.02 -21.92 6.94
CA ALA A 262 0.30 -22.23 5.54
C ALA A 262 1.69 -22.84 5.37
N THR A 263 1.86 -23.68 4.36
CA THR A 263 3.16 -24.18 3.91
C THR A 263 3.57 -23.45 2.64
N LYS A 264 4.88 -23.32 2.40
CA LYS A 264 5.42 -22.72 1.18
C LYS A 264 4.71 -23.25 -0.07
N TYR A 265 4.21 -22.33 -0.89
CA TYR A 265 3.70 -22.59 -2.22
C TYR A 265 4.23 -21.54 -3.21
N GLU A 266 5.01 -21.98 -4.20
CA GLU A 266 5.60 -21.08 -5.19
C GLU A 266 4.80 -21.14 -6.50
N LEU A 267 4.20 -20.01 -6.86
CA LEU A 267 3.47 -19.84 -8.11
C LEU A 267 4.46 -19.44 -9.22
N THR A 268 4.35 -20.11 -10.37
CA THR A 268 5.15 -19.76 -11.56
C THR A 268 4.70 -18.45 -12.20
N GLN A 269 3.44 -18.06 -11.97
CA GLN A 269 2.85 -16.80 -12.37
C GLN A 269 1.73 -16.42 -11.40
N MET A 270 1.60 -15.12 -11.14
CA MET A 270 0.55 -14.51 -10.33
C MET A 270 0.09 -13.22 -11.01
N ASN A 271 -1.10 -12.70 -10.73
CA ASN A 271 -1.48 -11.34 -11.12
C ASN A 271 -1.58 -10.46 -9.88
N SER A 272 -1.13 -9.21 -10.00
CA SER A 272 -1.24 -8.21 -8.93
C SER A 272 -2.67 -7.99 -8.46
N VAL A 273 -3.65 -8.06 -9.38
CA VAL A 273 -5.09 -7.96 -9.08
C VAL A 273 -5.62 -9.10 -8.21
N ASP A 274 -4.90 -10.22 -8.06
CA ASP A 274 -5.31 -11.37 -7.23
C ASP A 274 -5.20 -11.06 -5.72
N LEU A 275 -4.49 -10.00 -5.33
CA LEU A 275 -4.21 -9.66 -3.94
C LEU A 275 -5.46 -9.22 -3.17
N VAL A 276 -6.27 -8.32 -3.72
CA VAL A 276 -7.52 -7.84 -3.08
C VAL A 276 -8.54 -8.96 -2.82
N PRO A 277 -8.93 -9.79 -3.80
CA PRO A 277 -9.85 -10.89 -3.53
C PRO A 277 -9.27 -11.90 -2.53
N THR A 278 -7.96 -12.11 -2.51
CA THR A 278 -7.28 -12.95 -1.51
C THR A 278 -7.41 -12.38 -0.09
N MET A 279 -7.15 -11.08 0.10
CA MET A 279 -7.30 -10.40 1.39
C MET A 279 -8.76 -10.33 1.85
N LEU A 280 -9.70 -10.09 0.94
CA LEU A 280 -11.13 -10.05 1.27
C LEU A 280 -11.65 -11.44 1.68
N LYS A 281 -11.26 -12.50 0.95
CA LYS A 281 -11.61 -13.88 1.32
C LYS A 281 -11.06 -14.25 2.69
N TRP A 282 -9.82 -13.84 3.00
CA TRP A 282 -9.23 -14.01 4.32
C TRP A 282 -10.09 -13.40 5.43
N LEU A 283 -10.55 -12.16 5.22
CA LEU A 283 -11.47 -11.44 6.11
C LEU A 283 -12.89 -12.04 6.15
N GLY A 284 -13.16 -13.13 5.43
CA GLY A 284 -14.46 -13.80 5.38
C GLY A 284 -15.46 -13.15 4.42
N ILE A 285 -14.99 -12.29 3.52
CA ILE A 285 -15.81 -11.57 2.54
C ILE A 285 -15.68 -12.30 1.20
N THR A 286 -16.81 -12.77 0.66
CA THR A 286 -16.86 -13.54 -0.59
C THR A 286 -18.01 -13.08 -1.46
N GLY A 287 -18.05 -13.49 -2.73
CA GLY A 287 -19.15 -13.19 -3.65
C GLY A 287 -19.05 -11.83 -4.36
N LEU A 288 -17.91 -11.15 -4.28
CA LEU A 288 -17.60 -9.98 -5.11
C LEU A 288 -17.37 -10.41 -6.55
N THR A 289 -17.98 -9.71 -7.51
CA THR A 289 -17.98 -10.08 -8.93
C THR A 289 -17.35 -9.03 -9.85
N ASN A 290 -17.02 -7.84 -9.35
CA ASN A 290 -16.50 -6.75 -10.16
C ASN A 290 -14.97 -6.61 -10.14
N LEU A 291 -14.28 -7.52 -9.47
CA LEU A 291 -12.80 -7.61 -9.45
C LEU A 291 -12.29 -8.36 -10.69
N ASP A 292 -11.07 -8.07 -11.13
CA ASP A 292 -10.42 -8.83 -12.20
C ASP A 292 -9.62 -10.03 -11.68
N GLY A 293 -9.10 -9.92 -10.45
CA GLY A 293 -8.33 -10.98 -9.83
C GLY A 293 -9.16 -12.10 -9.24
N VAL A 294 -8.47 -13.20 -8.92
CA VAL A 294 -9.03 -14.36 -8.23
C VAL A 294 -8.28 -14.61 -6.92
N SER A 295 -8.99 -15.08 -5.89
CA SER A 295 -8.35 -15.41 -4.61
C SER A 295 -7.35 -16.56 -4.78
N LEU A 296 -6.18 -16.44 -4.16
CA LEU A 296 -5.10 -17.43 -4.19
C LEU A 296 -5.18 -18.46 -3.05
N ASN A 297 -6.05 -18.23 -2.08
CA ASN A 297 -6.43 -19.18 -1.03
C ASN A 297 -7.92 -19.51 -1.10
#